data_AF-A0A0L6JSE7-F1
#
_entry.id   AF-A0A0L6JSE7-F1
#
_cell.length_a   1.000
_cell.length_b   1.000
_cell.length_c   1.000
_cell.angle_alpha   90.00
_cell.angle_beta   90.00
_cell.angle_gamma   90.00
#
_symmetry.space_group_name_H-M   'P 1'
#
loop_
_entity.id
_entity.type
_entity.pdbx_description
1 polymer ?
#
loop_
_entity_poly.entity_id
_entity_poly.type
_entity_poly.pdbx_seq_one_letter_code
_entity_poly.pdbx_strand_id
1 'polypeptide(L)'
;MDQNYISGTKLITRYVCKVFPLVNRELYKISGLCISSKDKILSDLALRSIKKKKFHAQGGSVYAMYPKASMDDTVKFIVSFQTISDYLDNLCDSAGIYDEQAFRQLHYSMRDAVTLDETNTDYYRFYPFKEDNGYLSALVNQCRKQIAKLPSYNLIKEPIIKQVELYSDLQSLKHLATDVREKKLISWSKEYLRGYKGISTWEFSAATGSTLNIFLHFASAWDPNLTEEEVRNNDMAYFPWINGLHILLDYYIDYAEDIETNELNFTSYYTNQKECEKRLIFFIESSFDACTNLKYPKFHTTIIKGLLAMYLSDPKAYKGFNRFTSKSILKNFGRDNTNFYHKVCKMLRLSGAL
;
A
#
# COMPACT_ATOMS: atom_id res chain seq x y z
N MET A 1 -12.78 17.65 20.17
CA MET A 1 -11.86 17.17 19.11
C MET A 1 -10.74 18.17 18.96
N ASP A 2 -9.49 17.73 19.04
CA ASP A 2 -8.33 18.58 18.78
C ASP A 2 -8.34 19.02 17.30
N GLN A 3 -8.74 20.27 17.04
CA GLN A 3 -8.85 20.81 15.68
C GLN A 3 -7.54 21.41 15.17
N ASN A 4 -6.49 21.45 16.00
CA ASN A 4 -5.21 22.12 15.71
C ASN A 4 -4.10 21.13 15.30
N TYR A 5 -4.39 20.25 14.35
CA TYR A 5 -3.36 19.41 13.71
C TYR A 5 -2.97 19.93 12.33
N ILE A 6 -1.72 19.61 11.93
CA ILE A 6 -1.20 19.98 10.61
C ILE A 6 -2.00 19.20 9.56
N SER A 7 -2.53 19.90 8.56
CA SER A 7 -3.24 19.31 7.42
C SER A 7 -2.99 20.16 6.17
N GLY A 8 -3.49 19.71 5.01
CA GLY A 8 -3.43 20.50 3.81
C GLY A 8 -1.99 20.72 3.29
N THR A 9 -1.73 21.89 2.72
CA THR A 9 -0.42 22.26 2.15
C THR A 9 0.71 22.22 3.18
N LYS A 10 0.47 22.67 4.42
CA LYS A 10 1.44 22.63 5.51
C LYS A 10 1.87 21.21 5.84
N LEU A 11 0.93 20.25 5.78
CA LEU A 11 1.25 18.82 5.95
C LEU A 11 2.17 18.35 4.84
N ILE A 12 1.80 18.61 3.58
CA ILE A 12 2.59 18.17 2.41
C ILE A 12 4.00 18.74 2.43
N THR A 13 4.17 20.03 2.73
CA THR A 13 5.50 20.65 2.84
C THR A 13 6.34 19.96 3.93
N ARG A 14 5.77 19.75 5.12
CA ARG A 14 6.48 19.09 6.21
C ARG A 14 6.80 17.63 5.91
N TYR A 15 5.87 16.92 5.30
CA TYR A 15 6.03 15.55 4.83
C TYR A 15 7.21 15.44 3.86
N VAL A 16 7.25 16.26 2.80
CA VAL A 16 8.37 16.25 1.85
C VAL A 16 9.69 16.64 2.53
N CYS A 17 9.71 17.69 3.36
CA CYS A 17 10.96 18.18 3.95
C CYS A 17 11.50 17.33 5.11
N LYS A 18 10.65 16.59 5.82
CA LYS A 18 11.04 15.86 7.04
C LYS A 18 10.92 14.36 6.91
N VAL A 19 9.92 13.84 6.20
CA VAL A 19 9.69 12.40 6.07
C VAL A 19 10.53 11.80 4.94
N PHE A 20 10.62 12.43 3.77
CA PHE A 20 11.41 11.88 2.66
C PHE A 20 12.88 11.63 3.02
N PRO A 21 13.60 12.54 3.72
CA PRO A 21 14.96 12.26 4.16
C PRO A 21 15.07 11.06 5.10
N LEU A 22 14.09 10.86 6.00
CA LEU A 22 14.05 9.71 6.89
C LEU A 22 13.82 8.41 6.11
N VAL A 23 12.89 8.41 5.16
CA VAL A 23 12.63 7.27 4.27
C VAL A 23 13.89 6.90 3.49
N ASN A 24 14.56 7.89 2.88
CA ASN A 24 15.82 7.65 2.15
C ASN A 24 16.89 7.04 3.05
N ARG A 25 17.02 7.51 4.29
CA ARG A 25 17.97 6.99 5.27
C ARG A 25 17.67 5.54 5.64
N GLU A 26 16.41 5.19 5.88
CA GLU A 26 16.04 3.81 6.21
C GLU A 26 16.19 2.86 5.01
N LEU A 27 15.79 3.28 3.81
CA LEU A 27 16.00 2.50 2.57
C LEU A 27 17.50 2.28 2.28
N TYR A 28 18.34 3.27 2.54
CA TYR A 28 19.80 3.12 2.39
C TYR A 28 20.36 2.04 3.33
N LYS A 29 19.95 2.04 4.61
CA LYS A 29 20.34 1.00 5.57
C LYS A 29 19.87 -0.38 5.13
N ILE A 30 18.60 -0.49 4.73
CA ILE A 30 17.99 -1.74 4.26
C ILE A 30 18.72 -2.28 3.03
N SER A 31 19.06 -1.41 2.06
CA SER A 31 19.82 -1.81 0.88
C SER A 31 21.18 -2.43 1.25
N GLY A 32 21.83 -1.91 2.29
CA GLY A 32 23.09 -2.45 2.83
C GLY A 32 22.95 -3.88 3.37
N LEU A 33 21.78 -4.27 3.89
CA LEU A 33 21.52 -5.63 4.37
C LEU A 33 21.48 -6.63 3.21
N CYS A 34 20.84 -6.27 2.09
CA CYS A 34 20.71 -7.14 0.90
C CYS A 34 22.04 -7.48 0.23
N ILE A 35 23.01 -6.56 0.25
CA ILE A 35 24.31 -6.73 -0.44
C ILE A 35 25.09 -7.92 0.16
N SER A 36 24.80 -8.28 1.41
CA SER A 36 25.43 -9.42 2.08
C SER A 36 24.81 -10.79 1.73
N SER A 37 23.75 -10.83 0.93
CA SER A 37 23.08 -12.08 0.51
C SER A 37 23.99 -12.96 -0.33
N LYS A 38 24.04 -14.26 -0.01
CA LYS A 38 24.80 -15.27 -0.79
C LYS A 38 24.05 -15.69 -2.04
N ASP A 39 22.72 -15.61 -2.02
CA ASP A 39 21.89 -15.82 -3.19
C ASP A 39 21.76 -14.51 -3.99
N LYS A 40 22.32 -14.52 -5.20
CA LYS A 40 22.33 -13.35 -6.09
C LYS A 40 20.93 -13.01 -6.60
N ILE A 41 20.07 -14.00 -6.81
CA ILE A 41 18.70 -13.77 -7.30
C ILE A 41 17.90 -13.02 -6.23
N LEU A 42 18.00 -13.45 -4.97
CA LEU A 42 17.32 -12.77 -3.86
C LEU A 42 17.83 -11.33 -3.67
N SER A 43 19.15 -11.12 -3.74
CA SER A 43 19.75 -9.78 -3.62
C SER A 43 19.32 -8.86 -4.77
N ASP A 44 19.40 -9.35 -6.01
CA ASP A 44 19.03 -8.58 -7.20
C ASP A 44 17.55 -8.20 -7.19
N LEU A 45 16.67 -9.10 -6.75
CA LEU A 45 15.23 -8.82 -6.63
C LEU A 45 14.92 -7.82 -5.51
N ALA A 46 15.61 -7.90 -4.37
CA ALA A 46 15.46 -6.94 -3.27
C ALA A 46 15.97 -5.54 -3.63
N LEU A 47 17.16 -5.43 -4.24
CA LEU A 47 17.69 -4.14 -4.68
C LEU A 47 16.84 -3.52 -5.79
N ARG A 48 16.29 -4.36 -6.68
CA ARG A 48 15.35 -3.92 -7.73
C ARG A 48 14.04 -3.40 -7.13
N SER A 49 13.47 -4.06 -6.11
CA SER A 49 12.24 -3.59 -5.46
C SER A 49 12.48 -2.22 -4.83
N ILE A 50 13.56 -2.04 -4.07
CA ILE A 50 13.91 -0.74 -3.47
C ILE A 50 14.09 0.34 -4.54
N LYS A 51 14.83 0.06 -5.61
CA LYS A 51 15.11 1.05 -6.66
C LYS A 51 13.86 1.47 -7.43
N LYS A 52 12.99 0.51 -7.80
CA LYS A 52 11.82 0.77 -8.65
C LYS A 52 10.58 1.21 -7.86
N LYS A 53 10.42 0.72 -6.62
CA LYS A 53 9.20 0.88 -5.81
C LYS A 53 9.38 1.79 -4.60
N LYS A 54 10.47 2.57 -4.54
CA LYS A 54 10.75 3.58 -3.50
C LYS A 54 9.54 4.48 -3.18
N PHE A 55 8.76 4.85 -4.20
CA PHE A 55 7.63 5.74 -4.03
C PHE A 55 6.52 5.15 -3.14
N HIS A 56 6.40 3.82 -3.04
CA HIS A 56 5.47 3.16 -2.10
C HIS A 56 5.84 3.49 -0.65
N ALA A 57 7.12 3.31 -0.30
CA ALA A 57 7.62 3.60 1.05
C ALA A 57 7.54 5.10 1.36
N GLN A 58 7.81 5.96 0.39
CA GLN A 58 7.63 7.41 0.53
C GLN A 58 6.16 7.75 0.78
N GLY A 59 5.28 7.36 -0.15
CA GLY A 59 3.84 7.57 -0.13
C GLY A 59 3.20 7.10 1.18
N GLY A 60 3.47 5.84 1.56
CA GLY A 60 2.98 5.27 2.82
C GLY A 60 3.47 6.03 4.04
N SER A 61 4.70 6.57 4.03
CA SER A 61 5.25 7.26 5.19
C SER A 61 4.57 8.60 5.52
N VAL A 62 3.59 9.04 4.72
CA VAL A 62 2.70 10.16 5.08
C VAL A 62 2.00 9.94 6.43
N TYR A 63 1.75 8.70 6.84
CA TYR A 63 1.16 8.37 8.15
C TYR A 63 2.07 8.72 9.33
N ALA A 64 3.37 8.95 9.12
CA ALA A 64 4.25 9.53 10.14
C ALA A 64 3.86 10.98 10.52
N MET A 65 2.98 11.62 9.73
CA MET A 65 2.38 12.92 10.02
C MET A 65 1.01 12.81 10.72
N TYR A 66 0.49 11.61 10.98
CA TYR A 66 -0.76 11.44 11.70
C TYR A 66 -0.62 12.02 13.13
N PRO A 67 -1.63 12.72 13.67
CA PRO A 67 -1.49 13.34 14.98
C PRO A 67 -1.15 12.31 16.05
N LYS A 68 -0.22 12.69 16.95
CA LYS A 68 0.36 11.85 18.03
C LYS A 68 1.28 10.71 17.58
N ALA A 69 1.38 10.40 16.30
CA ALA A 69 2.30 9.37 15.82
C ALA A 69 3.77 9.77 16.07
N SER A 70 4.60 8.81 16.50
CA SER A 70 6.06 8.99 16.49
C SER A 70 6.55 8.99 15.05
N MET A 71 7.07 10.13 14.56
CA MET A 71 7.49 10.26 13.16
C MET A 71 8.59 9.24 12.79
N ASP A 72 9.64 9.13 13.60
CA ASP A 72 10.80 8.28 13.29
C ASP A 72 10.46 6.78 13.37
N ASP A 73 9.70 6.38 14.40
CA ASP A 73 9.28 4.98 14.55
C ASP A 73 8.24 4.58 13.49
N THR A 74 7.34 5.49 13.12
CA THR A 74 6.36 5.26 12.04
C THR A 74 7.05 5.13 10.68
N VAL A 75 8.04 5.96 10.37
CA VAL A 75 8.83 5.80 9.15
C VAL A 75 9.57 4.46 9.15
N LYS A 76 10.21 4.08 10.27
CA LYS A 76 10.88 2.77 10.38
C LYS A 76 9.93 1.60 10.13
N PHE A 77 8.75 1.61 10.74
CA PHE A 77 7.75 0.57 10.54
C PHE A 77 7.30 0.50 9.08
N ILE A 78 6.86 1.63 8.52
CA ILE A 78 6.29 1.68 7.18
C ILE A 78 7.32 1.32 6.12
N VAL A 79 8.54 1.85 6.22
CA VAL A 79 9.60 1.52 5.26
C VAL A 79 9.91 0.02 5.32
N SER A 80 10.10 -0.56 6.50
CA SER A 80 10.36 -2.00 6.61
C SER A 80 9.20 -2.86 6.11
N PHE A 81 7.97 -2.54 6.49
CA PHE A 81 6.79 -3.31 6.10
C PHE A 81 6.51 -3.21 4.59
N GLN A 82 6.63 -2.01 4.03
CA GLN A 82 6.45 -1.81 2.59
C GLN A 82 7.59 -2.46 1.80
N THR A 83 8.83 -2.46 2.31
CA THR A 83 9.92 -3.21 1.68
C THR A 83 9.67 -4.71 1.69
N ILE A 84 9.08 -5.29 2.75
CA ILE A 84 8.66 -6.70 2.74
C ILE A 84 7.66 -6.91 1.60
N SER A 85 6.57 -6.13 1.58
CA SER A 85 5.53 -6.19 0.53
C SER A 85 6.11 -6.12 -0.89
N ASP A 86 6.95 -5.12 -1.18
CA ASP A 86 7.55 -4.92 -2.51
C ASP A 86 8.55 -6.02 -2.89
N TYR A 87 9.28 -6.55 -1.90
CA TYR A 87 10.23 -7.64 -2.09
C TYR A 87 9.50 -8.96 -2.39
N LEU A 88 8.47 -9.30 -1.60
CA LEU A 88 7.68 -10.51 -1.81
C LEU A 88 6.93 -10.48 -3.14
N ASP A 89 6.39 -9.32 -3.55
CA ASP A 89 5.79 -9.15 -4.86
C ASP A 89 6.79 -9.47 -5.98
N ASN A 90 8.02 -8.92 -5.92
CA ASN A 90 9.07 -9.26 -6.88
C ASN A 90 9.47 -10.75 -6.86
N LEU A 91 9.46 -11.40 -5.69
CA LEU A 91 9.71 -12.84 -5.60
C LEU A 91 8.60 -13.62 -6.32
N CYS A 92 7.35 -13.31 -6.05
CA CYS A 92 6.21 -14.02 -6.65
C CYS A 92 6.09 -13.77 -8.16
N ASP A 93 6.43 -12.58 -8.62
CA ASP A 93 6.28 -12.15 -10.00
C ASP A 93 7.46 -12.54 -10.90
N SER A 94 8.69 -12.26 -10.47
CA SER A 94 9.85 -12.22 -11.37
C SER A 94 10.78 -13.43 -11.25
N ALA A 95 10.47 -14.42 -10.41
CA ALA A 95 11.34 -15.57 -10.15
C ALA A 95 10.97 -16.83 -10.95
N GLY A 96 9.92 -16.80 -11.77
CA GLY A 96 9.48 -17.94 -12.60
C GLY A 96 8.87 -19.09 -11.79
N ILE A 97 8.28 -18.78 -10.64
CA ILE A 97 7.65 -19.73 -9.71
C ILE A 97 6.14 -19.46 -9.73
N TYR A 98 5.32 -20.50 -9.65
CA TYR A 98 3.86 -20.40 -9.68
C TYR A 98 3.23 -21.34 -8.62
N ASP A 99 3.77 -21.28 -7.40
CA ASP A 99 3.41 -22.18 -6.31
C ASP A 99 2.71 -21.41 -5.18
N GLU A 100 1.41 -21.67 -5.00
CA GLU A 100 0.60 -21.04 -3.96
C GLU A 100 1.12 -21.31 -2.55
N GLN A 101 1.59 -22.54 -2.27
CA GLN A 101 2.10 -22.89 -0.95
C GLN A 101 3.38 -22.10 -0.65
N ALA A 102 4.26 -21.96 -1.64
CA ALA A 102 5.47 -21.16 -1.50
C ALA A 102 5.15 -19.67 -1.29
N PHE A 103 4.20 -19.11 -2.03
CA PHE A 103 3.78 -17.72 -1.87
C PHE A 103 3.13 -17.44 -0.53
N ARG A 104 2.24 -18.34 -0.07
CA ARG A 104 1.65 -18.24 1.27
C ARG A 104 2.73 -18.30 2.35
N GLN A 105 3.71 -19.19 2.20
CA GLN A 105 4.83 -19.32 3.14
C GLN A 105 5.67 -18.05 3.22
N LEU A 106 5.97 -17.41 2.10
CA LEU A 106 6.65 -16.11 2.07
C LEU A 106 5.84 -15.04 2.81
N HIS A 107 4.53 -14.96 2.55
CA HIS A 107 3.66 -13.94 3.12
C HIS A 107 3.38 -14.11 4.62
N TYR A 108 3.67 -15.28 5.23
CA TYR A 108 3.68 -15.39 6.70
C TYR A 108 4.63 -14.38 7.36
N SER A 109 5.69 -13.94 6.67
CA SER A 109 6.56 -12.87 7.17
C SER A 109 5.82 -11.56 7.43
N MET A 110 4.79 -11.22 6.65
CA MET A 110 3.99 -10.01 6.87
C MET A 110 3.12 -10.15 8.12
N ARG A 111 2.62 -11.35 8.42
CA ARG A 111 1.89 -11.63 9.67
C ARG A 111 2.82 -11.54 10.88
N ASP A 112 4.02 -12.11 10.77
CA ASP A 112 5.02 -12.06 11.83
C ASP A 112 5.55 -10.62 12.04
N ALA A 113 5.52 -9.76 11.00
CA ALA A 113 5.89 -8.35 11.09
C ALA A 113 4.91 -7.51 11.93
N VAL A 114 3.66 -7.96 12.10
CA VAL A 114 2.60 -7.25 12.83
C VAL A 114 2.18 -7.93 14.13
N THR A 115 2.84 -9.03 14.50
CA THR A 115 2.58 -9.79 15.73
C THR A 115 3.78 -9.77 16.67
N LEU A 116 3.52 -9.81 17.97
CA LEU A 116 4.57 -9.88 19.00
C LEU A 116 4.93 -11.31 19.40
N ASP A 117 4.19 -12.30 18.89
CA ASP A 117 4.38 -13.71 19.21
C ASP A 117 5.73 -14.19 18.64
N GLU A 118 6.61 -14.76 19.46
CA GLU A 118 7.91 -15.25 19.00
C GLU A 118 7.73 -16.53 18.16
N THR A 119 8.08 -16.44 16.88
CA THR A 119 8.02 -17.54 15.92
C THR A 119 9.34 -17.62 15.19
N ASN A 120 9.94 -18.81 15.13
CA ASN A 120 11.10 -19.08 14.28
C ASN A 120 10.62 -19.67 12.95
N THR A 121 9.97 -18.82 12.15
CA THR A 121 9.36 -19.22 10.88
C THR A 121 10.41 -19.23 9.76
N ASP A 122 10.61 -20.36 9.10
CA ASP A 122 11.33 -20.42 7.83
C ASP A 122 10.42 -19.95 6.69
N TYR A 123 10.51 -18.66 6.33
CA TYR A 123 9.69 -18.05 5.28
C TYR A 123 9.98 -18.62 3.88
N TYR A 124 11.15 -19.23 3.66
CA TYR A 124 11.55 -19.80 2.38
C TYR A 124 11.37 -21.32 2.34
N ARG A 125 10.69 -21.93 3.32
CA ARG A 125 10.56 -23.40 3.47
C ARG A 125 10.23 -24.12 2.16
N PHE A 126 9.24 -23.60 1.43
CA PHE A 126 8.76 -24.13 0.15
C PHE A 126 9.24 -23.34 -1.08
N TYR A 127 10.08 -22.32 -0.88
CA TYR A 127 10.62 -21.50 -1.95
C TYR A 127 11.98 -22.05 -2.43
N PRO A 128 12.30 -22.03 -3.73
CA PRO A 128 13.53 -22.61 -4.26
C PRO A 128 14.81 -21.84 -3.88
N PHE A 129 14.68 -20.54 -3.60
CA PHE A 129 15.78 -19.66 -3.17
C PHE A 129 15.63 -19.35 -1.67
N LYS A 130 16.66 -19.59 -0.86
CA LYS A 130 16.52 -19.55 0.61
C LYS A 130 17.55 -18.68 1.35
N GLU A 131 18.71 -18.45 0.74
CA GLU A 131 19.87 -17.88 1.43
C GLU A 131 19.94 -16.35 1.26
N ASP A 132 18.97 -15.63 1.84
CA ASP A 132 18.90 -14.16 1.84
C ASP A 132 19.80 -13.48 2.90
N ASN A 133 20.58 -14.29 3.64
CA ASN A 133 21.42 -13.89 4.77
C ASN A 133 20.67 -13.16 5.90
N GLY A 134 19.41 -13.52 6.14
CA GLY A 134 18.57 -12.97 7.22
C GLY A 134 17.93 -11.63 6.89
N TYR A 135 17.91 -11.23 5.61
CA TYR A 135 17.35 -9.96 5.16
C TYR A 135 15.86 -9.80 5.51
N LEU A 136 15.02 -10.75 5.12
CA LEU A 136 13.59 -10.75 5.38
C LEU A 136 13.30 -10.79 6.88
N SER A 137 14.02 -11.63 7.61
CA SER A 137 13.94 -11.71 9.07
C SER A 137 14.33 -10.39 9.75
N ALA A 138 15.33 -9.68 9.23
CA ALA A 138 15.73 -8.37 9.76
C ALA A 138 14.63 -7.31 9.57
N LEU A 139 13.93 -7.32 8.42
CA LEU A 139 12.79 -6.45 8.16
C LEU A 139 11.61 -6.76 9.10
N VAL A 140 11.25 -8.04 9.24
CA VAL A 140 10.21 -8.50 10.16
C VAL A 140 10.52 -8.04 11.58
N ASN A 141 11.75 -8.27 12.05
CA ASN A 141 12.19 -7.86 13.38
C ASN A 141 12.15 -6.34 13.57
N GLN A 142 12.44 -5.56 12.53
CA GLN A 142 12.33 -4.11 12.61
C GLN A 142 10.88 -3.65 12.77
N CYS A 143 9.93 -4.27 12.06
CA CYS A 143 8.50 -4.02 12.25
C CYS A 143 8.04 -4.38 13.67
N ARG A 144 8.38 -5.59 14.16
CA ARG A 144 8.06 -6.04 15.52
C ARG A 144 8.60 -5.09 16.59
N LYS A 145 9.83 -4.61 16.43
CA LYS A 145 10.44 -3.60 17.32
C LYS A 145 9.64 -2.29 17.38
N GLN A 146 8.96 -1.90 16.29
CA GLN A 146 8.13 -0.70 16.29
C GLN A 146 6.73 -1.00 16.86
N ILE A 147 6.14 -2.15 16.53
CA ILE A 147 4.85 -2.61 17.07
C ILE A 147 4.90 -2.69 18.61
N ALA A 148 6.00 -3.22 19.17
CA ALA A 148 6.19 -3.36 20.61
C ALA A 148 6.18 -2.03 21.40
N LYS A 149 6.30 -0.89 20.72
CA LYS A 149 6.29 0.45 21.34
C LYS A 149 4.89 1.07 21.40
N LEU A 150 3.92 0.52 20.69
CA LEU A 150 2.60 1.13 20.53
C LEU A 150 1.80 1.01 21.83
N PRO A 151 1.36 2.12 22.45
CA PRO A 151 0.57 2.07 23.68
C PRO A 151 -0.78 1.39 23.48
N SER A 152 -1.36 1.44 22.28
CA SER A 152 -2.70 0.90 21.98
C SER A 152 -2.66 -0.28 21.00
N TYR A 153 -1.57 -1.06 21.00
CA TYR A 153 -1.40 -2.21 20.08
C TYR A 153 -2.55 -3.22 20.15
N ASN A 154 -3.03 -3.51 21.36
CA ASN A 154 -4.10 -4.47 21.61
C ASN A 154 -5.40 -4.16 20.84
N LEU A 155 -5.67 -2.87 20.58
CA LEU A 155 -6.87 -2.44 19.85
C LEU A 155 -6.73 -2.67 18.33
N ILE A 156 -5.50 -2.64 17.81
CA ILE A 156 -5.25 -2.71 16.37
C ILE A 156 -4.69 -4.05 15.90
N LYS A 157 -4.30 -4.96 16.81
CA LYS A 157 -3.74 -6.29 16.48
C LYS A 157 -4.61 -7.07 15.49
N GLU A 158 -5.87 -7.33 15.84
CA GLU A 158 -6.77 -8.11 14.99
C GLU A 158 -7.13 -7.37 13.68
N PRO A 159 -7.45 -6.07 13.69
CA PRO A 159 -7.61 -5.28 12.46
C PRO A 159 -6.45 -5.39 11.48
N ILE A 160 -5.20 -5.22 11.93
CA ILE A 160 -4.04 -5.28 11.03
C ILE A 160 -3.76 -6.70 10.54
N ILE A 161 -3.93 -7.72 11.39
CA ILE A 161 -3.76 -9.13 10.99
C ILE A 161 -4.76 -9.46 9.88
N LYS A 162 -6.02 -9.08 10.02
CA LYS A 162 -7.04 -9.28 8.99
C LYS A 162 -6.67 -8.64 7.65
N GLN A 163 -6.13 -7.42 7.67
CA GLN A 163 -5.67 -6.74 6.44
C GLN A 163 -4.47 -7.45 5.82
N VAL A 164 -3.52 -7.92 6.66
CA VAL A 164 -2.37 -8.70 6.20
C VAL A 164 -2.81 -10.02 5.57
N GLU A 165 -3.78 -10.72 6.15
CA GLU A 165 -4.31 -11.98 5.62
C GLU A 165 -4.99 -11.77 4.26
N LEU A 166 -5.83 -10.74 4.13
CA LEU A 166 -6.45 -10.37 2.85
C LEU A 166 -5.41 -10.02 1.78
N TYR A 167 -4.39 -9.24 2.14
CA TYR A 167 -3.28 -8.91 1.26
C TYR A 167 -2.51 -10.16 0.83
N SER A 168 -2.17 -11.02 1.79
CA SER A 168 -1.41 -12.25 1.57
C SER A 168 -2.16 -13.23 0.67
N ASP A 169 -3.47 -13.37 0.87
CA ASP A 169 -4.35 -14.15 -0.01
C ASP A 169 -4.31 -13.60 -1.43
N LEU A 170 -4.50 -12.29 -1.61
CA LEU A 170 -4.43 -11.66 -2.93
C LEU A 170 -3.10 -11.96 -3.62
N GLN A 171 -1.98 -11.68 -2.96
CA GLN A 171 -0.65 -11.85 -3.54
C GLN A 171 -0.36 -13.31 -3.87
N SER A 172 -0.81 -14.25 -3.03
CA SER A 172 -0.61 -15.68 -3.28
C SER A 172 -1.43 -16.21 -4.45
N LEU A 173 -2.57 -15.57 -4.76
CA LEU A 173 -3.47 -16.00 -5.83
C LEU A 173 -3.20 -15.28 -7.17
N LYS A 174 -2.87 -13.98 -7.16
CA LYS A 174 -2.69 -13.19 -8.39
C LYS A 174 -1.46 -13.59 -9.20
N HIS A 175 -0.43 -14.14 -8.54
CA HIS A 175 0.83 -14.57 -9.17
C HIS A 175 0.82 -16.04 -9.61
N LEU A 176 -0.31 -16.74 -9.52
CA LEU A 176 -0.43 -18.09 -10.07
C LEU A 176 -0.46 -18.06 -11.60
N ALA A 177 -0.32 -19.23 -12.22
CA ALA A 177 -0.41 -19.37 -13.66
C ALA A 177 -1.70 -18.74 -14.23
N THR A 178 -1.58 -18.14 -15.41
CA THR A 178 -2.62 -17.29 -16.02
C THR A 178 -3.94 -18.03 -16.28
N ASP A 179 -3.89 -19.35 -16.46
CA ASP A 179 -5.03 -20.24 -16.67
C ASP A 179 -5.83 -20.58 -15.39
N VAL A 180 -5.25 -20.32 -14.21
CA VAL A 180 -5.87 -20.63 -12.91
C VAL A 180 -6.10 -19.41 -12.01
N ARG A 181 -5.28 -18.35 -12.11
CA ARG A 181 -5.28 -17.21 -11.15
C ARG A 181 -6.66 -16.55 -11.03
N GLU A 182 -7.33 -16.29 -12.15
CA GLU A 182 -8.63 -15.63 -12.17
C GLU A 182 -9.73 -16.45 -11.49
N LYS A 183 -9.78 -17.76 -11.80
CA LYS A 183 -10.77 -18.67 -11.20
C LYS A 183 -10.60 -18.74 -9.69
N LYS A 184 -9.36 -18.78 -9.19
CA LYS A 184 -9.08 -18.77 -7.75
C LYS A 184 -9.46 -17.45 -7.10
N LEU A 185 -9.12 -16.31 -7.70
CA LEU A 185 -9.51 -14.98 -7.19
C LEU A 185 -11.03 -14.82 -7.10
N ILE A 186 -11.76 -15.25 -8.14
CA ILE A 186 -13.23 -15.24 -8.16
C ILE A 186 -13.81 -16.16 -7.09
N SER A 187 -13.23 -17.35 -6.87
CA SER A 187 -13.71 -18.26 -5.84
C SER A 187 -13.45 -17.71 -4.43
N TRP A 188 -12.27 -17.14 -4.20
CA TRP A 188 -11.86 -16.58 -2.91
C TRP A 188 -12.69 -15.35 -2.51
N SER A 189 -12.90 -14.42 -3.44
CA SER A 189 -13.60 -13.16 -3.15
C SER A 189 -15.10 -13.34 -2.88
N LYS A 190 -15.74 -14.39 -3.41
CA LYS A 190 -17.20 -14.61 -3.34
C LYS A 190 -17.77 -14.57 -1.93
N GLU A 191 -17.09 -15.18 -0.96
CA GLU A 191 -17.57 -15.21 0.42
C GLU A 191 -17.47 -13.83 1.08
N TYR A 192 -16.39 -13.09 0.81
CA TYR A 192 -16.19 -11.73 1.33
C TYR A 192 -17.15 -10.72 0.73
N LEU A 193 -17.44 -10.82 -0.57
CA LEU A 193 -18.31 -9.89 -1.30
C LEU A 193 -19.73 -9.80 -0.73
N ARG A 194 -20.21 -10.82 0.00
CA ARG A 194 -21.49 -10.76 0.70
C ARG A 194 -21.56 -9.57 1.67
N GLY A 195 -20.42 -9.17 2.25
CA GLY A 195 -20.29 -8.01 3.13
C GLY A 195 -20.07 -6.67 2.41
N TYR A 196 -19.75 -6.67 1.11
CA TYR A 196 -19.39 -5.47 0.34
C TYR A 196 -20.28 -5.32 -0.90
N LYS A 197 -21.48 -4.78 -0.69
CA LYS A 197 -22.43 -4.55 -1.78
C LYS A 197 -21.93 -3.43 -2.71
N GLY A 198 -22.10 -3.62 -4.01
CA GLY A 198 -21.83 -2.58 -5.01
C GLY A 198 -20.38 -2.46 -5.48
N ILE A 199 -19.52 -3.41 -5.10
CA ILE A 199 -18.18 -3.59 -5.69
C ILE A 199 -18.03 -4.98 -6.31
N SER A 200 -17.24 -5.08 -7.37
CA SER A 200 -16.96 -6.34 -8.07
C SER A 200 -15.85 -7.14 -7.38
N THR A 201 -15.64 -8.40 -7.81
CA THR A 201 -14.47 -9.19 -7.41
C THR A 201 -13.17 -8.43 -7.63
N TRP A 202 -13.00 -7.78 -8.78
CA TRP A 202 -11.75 -7.10 -9.14
C TRP A 202 -11.50 -5.85 -8.30
N GLU A 203 -12.57 -5.14 -7.95
CA GLU A 203 -12.49 -3.97 -7.06
C GLU A 203 -12.23 -4.39 -5.61
N PHE A 204 -12.83 -5.50 -5.16
CA PHE A 204 -12.52 -6.09 -3.86
C PHE A 204 -11.05 -6.55 -3.83
N SER A 205 -10.59 -7.28 -4.85
CA SER A 205 -9.20 -7.70 -4.99
C SER A 205 -8.25 -6.49 -4.98
N ALA A 206 -8.57 -5.42 -5.70
CA ALA A 206 -7.81 -4.17 -5.63
C ALA A 206 -7.74 -3.62 -4.20
N ALA A 207 -8.88 -3.54 -3.50
CA ALA A 207 -8.90 -3.06 -2.11
C ALA A 207 -8.05 -3.90 -1.15
N THR A 208 -7.93 -5.21 -1.37
CA THR A 208 -7.06 -6.08 -0.56
C THR A 208 -5.58 -5.88 -0.83
N GLY A 209 -5.19 -5.25 -1.96
CA GLY A 209 -3.80 -5.03 -2.34
C GLY A 209 -3.13 -3.82 -1.69
N SER A 210 -3.85 -3.04 -0.89
CA SER A 210 -3.34 -1.81 -0.28
C SER A 210 -2.82 -2.03 1.14
N THR A 211 -1.69 -1.40 1.45
CA THR A 211 -1.09 -1.37 2.80
C THR A 211 -1.52 -0.15 3.64
N LEU A 212 -2.28 0.79 3.08
CA LEU A 212 -2.57 2.08 3.74
C LEU A 212 -3.35 1.93 5.05
N ASN A 213 -4.31 1.01 5.12
CA ASN A 213 -5.07 0.77 6.36
C ASN A 213 -4.17 0.26 7.50
N ILE A 214 -3.19 -0.60 7.18
CA ILE A 214 -2.19 -1.09 8.14
C ILE A 214 -1.37 0.08 8.68
N PHE A 215 -0.94 0.99 7.80
CA PHE A 215 -0.16 2.16 8.18
C PHE A 215 -0.94 3.15 9.03
N LEU A 216 -2.22 3.37 8.74
CA LEU A 216 -3.09 4.18 9.58
C LEU A 216 -3.22 3.58 10.98
N HIS A 217 -3.53 2.28 11.08
CA HIS A 217 -3.71 1.63 12.38
C HIS A 217 -2.44 1.72 13.22
N PHE A 218 -1.28 1.43 12.62
CA PHE A 218 0.02 1.63 13.26
C PHE A 218 0.18 3.06 13.79
N ALA A 219 -0.08 4.07 12.95
CA ALA A 219 0.09 5.46 13.34
C ALA A 219 -0.91 5.92 14.42
N SER A 220 -2.15 5.45 14.35
CA SER A 220 -3.21 5.79 15.30
C SER A 220 -2.99 5.16 16.68
N ALA A 221 -2.34 4.00 16.75
CA ALA A 221 -2.07 3.30 18.00
C ALA A 221 -0.95 3.92 18.85
N TRP A 222 -0.34 5.00 18.39
CA TRP A 222 0.45 5.90 19.23
C TRP A 222 -0.39 6.76 20.18
N ASP A 223 -1.70 6.92 19.93
CA ASP A 223 -2.60 7.59 20.86
C ASP A 223 -3.00 6.61 21.98
N PRO A 224 -2.58 6.82 23.25
CA PRO A 224 -3.02 5.98 24.37
C PRO A 224 -4.53 6.10 24.64
N ASN A 225 -5.20 7.10 24.05
CA ASN A 225 -6.64 7.29 24.14
C ASN A 225 -7.38 6.82 22.87
N LEU A 226 -6.74 6.02 22.01
CA LEU A 226 -7.40 5.36 20.88
C LEU A 226 -8.57 4.51 21.40
N THR A 227 -9.71 4.57 20.73
CA THR A 227 -10.89 3.77 21.10
C THR A 227 -11.18 2.70 20.05
N GLU A 228 -11.88 1.63 20.46
CA GLU A 228 -12.35 0.61 19.51
C GLU A 228 -13.27 1.19 18.43
N GLU A 229 -14.06 2.21 18.75
CA GLU A 229 -14.91 2.90 17.79
C GLU A 229 -14.09 3.63 16.73
N GLU A 230 -13.02 4.34 17.15
CA GLU A 230 -12.08 4.99 16.24
C GLU A 230 -11.41 3.95 15.31
N VAL A 231 -11.01 2.79 15.84
CA VAL A 231 -10.44 1.68 15.06
C VAL A 231 -11.45 1.13 14.03
N ARG A 232 -12.69 0.86 14.44
CA ARG A 232 -13.74 0.37 13.53
C ARG A 232 -14.06 1.39 12.43
N ASN A 233 -14.15 2.68 12.79
CA ASN A 233 -14.42 3.75 11.84
C ASN A 233 -13.27 3.88 10.83
N ASN A 234 -12.03 3.81 11.28
CA ASN A 234 -10.84 3.79 10.41
C ASN A 234 -10.91 2.61 9.43
N ASP A 235 -11.20 1.40 9.92
CA ASP A 235 -11.31 0.20 9.09
C ASP A 235 -12.37 0.33 8.01
N MET A 236 -13.57 0.78 8.37
CA MET A 236 -14.70 0.91 7.43
C MET A 236 -14.47 2.00 6.37
N ALA A 237 -13.69 3.03 6.70
CA ALA A 237 -13.37 4.09 5.75
C ALA A 237 -12.24 3.69 4.80
N TYR A 238 -11.22 3.00 5.32
CA TYR A 238 -10.09 2.60 4.51
C TYR A 238 -10.37 1.38 3.66
N PHE A 239 -11.03 0.37 4.24
CA PHE A 239 -11.40 -0.83 3.53
C PHE A 239 -12.94 -0.89 3.33
N PRO A 240 -13.44 -0.91 2.09
CA PRO A 240 -12.70 -1.09 0.83
C PRO A 240 -12.31 0.23 0.13
N TRP A 241 -12.77 1.39 0.59
CA TRP A 241 -12.83 2.60 -0.25
C TRP A 241 -11.47 3.21 -0.56
N ILE A 242 -10.72 3.66 0.44
CA ILE A 242 -9.42 4.34 0.21
C ILE A 242 -8.40 3.34 -0.32
N ASN A 243 -8.42 2.11 0.20
CA ASN A 243 -7.56 1.03 -0.26
C ASN A 243 -7.84 0.65 -1.72
N GLY A 244 -9.12 0.53 -2.09
CA GLY A 244 -9.52 0.25 -3.46
C GLY A 244 -9.14 1.38 -4.40
N LEU A 245 -9.37 2.64 -4.00
CA LEU A 245 -8.95 3.80 -4.77
C LEU A 245 -7.44 3.79 -5.02
N HIS A 246 -6.65 3.53 -3.99
CA HIS A 246 -5.19 3.46 -4.08
C HIS A 246 -4.74 2.47 -5.16
N ILE A 247 -5.21 1.22 -5.09
CA ILE A 247 -4.74 0.16 -6.00
C ILE A 247 -5.40 0.26 -7.38
N LEU A 248 -6.63 0.74 -7.49
CA LEU A 248 -7.24 1.01 -8.79
C LEU A 248 -6.51 2.13 -9.55
N LEU A 249 -5.99 3.15 -8.86
CA LEU A 249 -5.16 4.18 -9.49
C LEU A 249 -3.81 3.63 -9.96
N ASP A 250 -3.22 2.71 -9.20
CA ASP A 250 -1.98 2.00 -9.54
C ASP A 250 -2.14 1.19 -10.83
N TYR A 251 -3.10 0.26 -10.85
CA TYR A 251 -3.43 -0.51 -12.05
C TYR A 251 -3.88 0.37 -13.22
N TYR A 252 -4.54 1.50 -12.95
CA TYR A 252 -4.95 2.43 -14.00
C TYR A 252 -3.75 3.05 -14.72
N ILE A 253 -2.70 3.45 -14.00
CA ILE A 253 -1.51 4.02 -14.64
C ILE A 253 -0.68 2.93 -15.34
N ASP A 254 -0.67 1.71 -14.83
CA ASP A 254 0.11 0.60 -15.38
C ASP A 254 -0.61 -0.21 -16.46
N TYR A 255 -1.88 0.10 -16.75
CA TYR A 255 -2.71 -0.58 -17.75
C TYR A 255 -1.99 -0.94 -19.06
N ALA A 256 -1.30 0.02 -19.68
CA ALA A 256 -0.66 -0.23 -20.97
C ALA A 256 0.53 -1.19 -20.87
N GLU A 257 1.29 -1.14 -19.77
CA GLU A 257 2.44 -2.01 -19.52
C GLU A 257 1.97 -3.41 -19.19
N ASP A 258 0.99 -3.56 -18.28
CA ASP A 258 0.50 -4.86 -17.85
C ASP A 258 -0.16 -5.65 -19.00
N ILE A 259 -0.88 -4.97 -19.89
CA ILE A 259 -1.46 -5.62 -21.08
C ILE A 259 -0.37 -6.06 -22.06
N GLU A 260 0.72 -5.30 -22.20
CA GLU A 260 1.85 -5.66 -23.05
C GLU A 260 2.63 -6.86 -22.50
N THR A 261 2.77 -6.96 -21.18
CA THR A 261 3.50 -8.03 -20.49
C THR A 261 2.62 -9.22 -20.07
N ASN A 262 1.31 -9.19 -20.38
CA ASN A 262 0.33 -10.21 -19.99
C ASN A 262 0.17 -10.37 -18.45
N GLU A 263 0.44 -9.30 -17.71
CA GLU A 263 0.23 -9.23 -16.28
C GLU A 263 -1.24 -9.00 -15.91
N LEU A 264 -1.62 -9.41 -14.71
CA LEU A 264 -2.98 -9.24 -14.22
C LEU A 264 -3.25 -7.77 -13.92
N ASN A 265 -4.16 -7.12 -14.65
CA ASN A 265 -4.57 -5.75 -14.36
C ASN A 265 -6.06 -5.67 -14.03
N PHE A 266 -6.42 -5.26 -12.80
CA PHE A 266 -7.83 -5.22 -12.38
C PHE A 266 -8.69 -4.23 -13.16
N THR A 267 -8.11 -3.17 -13.72
CA THR A 267 -8.86 -2.19 -14.52
C THR A 267 -9.19 -2.70 -15.93
N SER A 268 -8.53 -3.78 -16.39
CA SER A 268 -8.82 -4.41 -17.68
C SER A 268 -10.16 -5.16 -17.71
N TYR A 269 -10.74 -5.48 -16.56
CA TYR A 269 -12.04 -6.15 -16.46
C TYR A 269 -13.23 -5.20 -16.55
N TYR A 270 -13.02 -3.89 -16.63
CA TYR A 270 -14.09 -2.97 -17.00
C TYR A 270 -14.40 -3.11 -18.48
N THR A 271 -15.67 -2.98 -18.86
CA THR A 271 -16.13 -3.15 -20.25
C THR A 271 -15.47 -2.14 -21.19
N ASN A 272 -15.17 -0.93 -20.70
CA ASN A 272 -14.50 0.12 -21.45
C ASN A 272 -13.97 1.24 -20.52
N GLN A 273 -13.22 2.18 -21.11
CA GLN A 273 -12.66 3.33 -20.40
C GLN A 273 -13.70 4.18 -19.67
N LYS A 274 -14.91 4.33 -20.21
CA LYS A 274 -15.98 5.14 -19.59
C LYS A 274 -16.50 4.48 -18.33
N GLU A 275 -16.59 3.16 -18.31
CA GLU A 275 -16.89 2.40 -17.10
C GLU A 275 -15.76 2.53 -16.07
N CYS A 276 -14.50 2.37 -16.48
CA CYS A 276 -13.34 2.57 -15.61
C CYS A 276 -13.36 3.96 -14.95
N GLU A 277 -13.60 5.03 -15.71
CA GLU A 277 -13.76 6.38 -15.18
C GLU A 277 -14.91 6.48 -14.17
N LYS A 278 -16.09 5.94 -14.50
CA LYS A 278 -17.24 5.95 -13.59
C LYS A 278 -16.93 5.25 -12.27
N ARG A 279 -16.21 4.12 -12.32
CA ARG A 279 -15.87 3.34 -11.13
C ARG A 279 -14.76 3.99 -10.30
N LEU A 280 -13.74 4.57 -10.93
CA LEU A 280 -12.76 5.40 -10.22
C LEU A 280 -13.44 6.58 -9.51
N ILE A 281 -14.35 7.30 -10.19
CA ILE A 281 -15.13 8.39 -9.58
C ILE A 281 -15.94 7.89 -8.37
N PHE A 282 -16.62 6.76 -8.50
CA PHE A 282 -17.36 6.16 -7.40
C PHE A 282 -16.48 5.86 -6.17
N PHE A 283 -15.27 5.33 -6.37
CA PHE A 283 -14.31 5.10 -5.28
C PHE A 283 -13.77 6.40 -4.68
N ILE A 284 -13.59 7.45 -5.48
CA ILE A 284 -13.17 8.78 -4.99
C ILE A 284 -14.24 9.37 -4.08
N GLU A 285 -15.50 9.40 -4.55
CA GLU A 285 -16.62 9.94 -3.79
C GLU A 285 -16.84 9.15 -2.49
N SER A 286 -16.89 7.81 -2.58
CA SER A 286 -17.03 6.93 -1.42
C SER A 286 -15.89 7.12 -0.40
N SER A 287 -14.66 7.35 -0.87
CA SER A 287 -13.51 7.62 0.01
C SER A 287 -13.66 8.94 0.77
N PHE A 288 -14.10 10.01 0.10
CA PHE A 288 -14.33 11.29 0.76
C PHE A 288 -15.47 11.21 1.77
N ASP A 289 -16.58 10.58 1.39
CA ASP A 289 -17.75 10.43 2.27
C ASP A 289 -17.38 9.65 3.53
N ALA A 290 -16.68 8.53 3.38
CA ALA A 290 -16.27 7.67 4.49
C ALA A 290 -15.31 8.36 5.48
N CYS A 291 -14.60 9.40 5.05
CA CYS A 291 -13.67 10.14 5.92
C CYS A 291 -14.33 11.22 6.78
N THR A 292 -15.59 11.57 6.52
CA THR A 292 -16.23 12.77 7.11
C THR A 292 -16.34 12.68 8.64
N ASN A 293 -16.57 11.46 9.16
CA ASN A 293 -16.75 11.20 10.59
C ASN A 293 -15.49 10.63 11.28
N LEU A 294 -14.37 10.54 10.55
CA LEU A 294 -13.12 10.06 11.14
C LEU A 294 -12.52 11.09 12.09
N LYS A 295 -11.76 10.60 13.06
CA LYS A 295 -10.86 11.44 13.85
C LYS A 295 -9.83 12.06 12.91
N TYR A 296 -9.66 13.38 12.98
CA TYR A 296 -8.78 14.16 12.09
C TYR A 296 -9.18 14.12 10.60
N PRO A 297 -10.43 14.48 10.24
CA PRO A 297 -10.96 14.27 8.89
C PRO A 297 -10.12 14.97 7.81
N LYS A 298 -9.54 16.15 8.09
CA LYS A 298 -8.69 16.89 7.14
C LYS A 298 -7.39 16.14 6.81
N PHE A 299 -6.87 15.32 7.71
CA PHE A 299 -5.71 14.46 7.44
C PHE A 299 -6.08 13.42 6.37
N HIS A 300 -7.18 12.70 6.59
CA HIS A 300 -7.67 11.66 5.69
C HIS A 300 -8.05 12.20 4.31
N THR A 301 -8.75 13.35 4.26
CA THR A 301 -9.00 14.07 3.00
C THR A 301 -7.70 14.47 2.30
N THR A 302 -6.65 14.83 3.04
CA THR A 302 -5.33 15.15 2.46
C THR A 302 -4.70 13.90 1.83
N ILE A 303 -4.86 12.71 2.43
CA ILE A 303 -4.40 11.44 1.85
C ILE A 303 -5.08 11.17 0.52
N ILE A 304 -6.41 11.24 0.44
CA ILE A 304 -7.17 10.99 -0.80
C ILE A 304 -6.72 11.96 -1.90
N LYS A 305 -6.64 13.26 -1.58
CA LYS A 305 -6.14 14.29 -2.51
C LYS A 305 -4.68 14.01 -2.93
N GLY A 306 -3.87 13.49 -2.01
CA GLY A 306 -2.49 13.08 -2.25
C GLY A 306 -2.38 11.88 -3.21
N LEU A 307 -3.22 10.85 -3.05
CA LEU A 307 -3.28 9.70 -3.96
C LEU A 307 -3.59 10.14 -5.38
N LEU A 308 -4.65 10.94 -5.55
CA LEU A 308 -5.01 11.50 -6.86
C LEU A 308 -3.87 12.31 -7.46
N ALA A 309 -3.24 13.18 -6.67
CA ALA A 309 -2.12 13.98 -7.12
C ALA A 309 -0.89 13.16 -7.52
N MET A 310 -0.53 12.15 -6.72
CA MET A 310 0.66 11.33 -6.90
C MET A 310 0.54 10.43 -8.14
N TYR A 311 -0.56 9.68 -8.24
CA TYR A 311 -0.78 8.76 -9.35
C TYR A 311 -1.06 9.50 -10.66
N LEU A 312 -1.93 10.51 -10.65
CA LEU A 312 -2.24 11.26 -11.87
C LEU A 312 -1.13 12.23 -12.30
N SER A 313 -0.05 12.38 -11.51
CA SER A 313 1.16 13.09 -11.92
C SER A 313 2.12 12.23 -12.74
N ASP A 314 1.93 10.90 -12.75
CA ASP A 314 2.74 9.99 -13.52
C ASP A 314 2.54 10.22 -15.04
N PRO A 315 3.61 10.22 -15.86
CA PRO A 315 3.47 10.34 -17.32
C PRO A 315 2.52 9.30 -17.93
N LYS A 316 2.45 8.07 -17.37
CA LYS A 316 1.57 7.00 -17.83
C LYS A 316 0.09 7.38 -17.71
N ALA A 317 -0.29 8.22 -16.74
CA ALA A 317 -1.67 8.72 -16.58
C ALA A 317 -2.15 9.59 -17.77
N TYR A 318 -1.24 10.02 -18.65
CA TYR A 318 -1.55 10.80 -19.85
C TYR A 318 -1.24 10.07 -21.17
N LYS A 319 -0.92 8.77 -21.12
CA LYS A 319 -0.79 7.92 -22.32
C LYS A 319 -2.17 7.44 -22.80
N GLY A 320 -2.33 7.24 -24.11
CA GLY A 320 -3.54 6.66 -24.69
C GLY A 320 -4.84 7.33 -24.25
N PHE A 321 -5.84 6.51 -23.89
CA PHE A 321 -7.15 6.98 -23.42
C PHE A 321 -7.16 7.47 -21.97
N ASN A 322 -6.17 7.10 -21.15
CA ASN A 322 -6.05 7.56 -19.76
C ASN A 322 -6.01 9.09 -19.66
N ARG A 323 -5.45 9.79 -20.66
CA ARG A 323 -5.41 11.26 -20.66
C ARG A 323 -6.79 11.92 -20.47
N PHE A 324 -7.87 11.30 -20.94
CA PHE A 324 -9.22 11.86 -20.85
C PHE A 324 -9.78 11.70 -19.45
N THR A 325 -9.72 10.48 -18.91
CA THR A 325 -10.14 10.15 -17.55
C THR A 325 -9.33 10.92 -16.51
N SER A 326 -8.00 10.98 -16.64
CA SER A 326 -7.12 11.75 -15.74
C SER A 326 -7.46 13.25 -15.72
N LYS A 327 -7.74 13.85 -16.89
CA LYS A 327 -8.17 15.25 -16.97
C LYS A 327 -9.56 15.46 -16.36
N SER A 328 -10.49 14.53 -16.58
CA SER A 328 -11.83 14.56 -16.00
C SER A 328 -11.77 14.53 -14.47
N ILE A 329 -11.03 13.57 -13.91
CA ILE A 329 -10.83 13.44 -12.46
C ILE A 329 -10.20 14.71 -11.87
N LEU A 330 -9.10 15.22 -12.45
CA LEU A 330 -8.48 16.46 -11.95
C LEU A 330 -9.37 17.70 -12.14
N LYS A 331 -10.27 17.73 -13.13
CA LYS A 331 -11.21 18.84 -13.26
C LYS A 331 -12.30 18.80 -12.17
N ASN A 332 -12.81 17.61 -11.86
CA ASN A 332 -13.93 17.43 -10.93
C ASN A 332 -13.46 17.43 -9.47
N PHE A 333 -12.33 16.79 -9.18
CA PHE A 333 -11.78 16.58 -7.83
C PHE A 333 -10.49 17.35 -7.57
N GLY A 334 -9.98 18.10 -8.56
CA GLY A 334 -8.79 18.94 -8.42
C GLY A 334 -9.02 20.27 -7.71
N ARG A 335 -10.27 20.60 -7.36
CA ARG A 335 -10.61 21.80 -6.57
C ARG A 335 -9.92 21.73 -5.20
N ASP A 336 -9.69 22.90 -4.59
CA ASP A 336 -8.82 23.08 -3.41
C ASP A 336 -7.33 22.73 -3.67
N ASN A 337 -6.70 22.01 -2.74
CA ASN A 337 -5.26 21.74 -2.72
C ASN A 337 -4.81 20.60 -3.66
N THR A 338 -5.72 19.79 -4.23
CA THR A 338 -5.34 18.62 -5.04
C THR A 338 -4.50 19.01 -6.27
N ASN A 339 -4.90 20.06 -7.00
CA ASN A 339 -4.13 20.57 -8.13
C ASN A 339 -2.76 21.13 -7.72
N PHE A 340 -2.66 21.70 -6.52
CA PHE A 340 -1.37 22.12 -5.96
C PHE A 340 -0.48 20.90 -5.65
N TYR A 341 -1.02 19.87 -5.01
CA TYR A 341 -0.29 18.62 -4.74
C TYR A 341 0.17 17.95 -6.03
N HIS A 342 -0.65 17.96 -7.07
CA HIS A 342 -0.30 17.40 -8.38
C HIS A 342 0.91 18.11 -9.00
N LYS A 343 0.96 19.44 -8.92
CA LYS A 343 2.12 20.22 -9.34
C LYS A 343 3.36 19.90 -8.52
N VAL A 344 3.22 19.75 -7.19
CA VAL A 344 4.33 19.33 -6.31
C VAL A 344 4.85 17.95 -6.71
N CYS A 345 3.97 16.97 -6.94
CA CYS A 345 4.37 15.63 -7.37
C CYS A 345 5.11 15.66 -8.71
N LYS A 346 4.63 16.46 -9.68
CA LYS A 346 5.35 16.65 -10.96
C LYS A 346 6.76 17.23 -10.76
N MET A 347 6.91 18.23 -9.89
CA MET A 347 8.24 18.79 -9.59
C MET A 347 9.16 17.79 -8.90
N LEU A 348 8.64 16.98 -7.98
CA LEU A 348 9.39 15.92 -7.31
C LEU A 348 9.84 14.82 -8.29
N ARG A 349 9.01 14.47 -9.27
CA ARG A 349 9.39 13.53 -10.34
C ARG A 349 10.50 14.08 -11.23
N LEU A 350 10.40 15.36 -11.60
CA LEU A 350 11.44 16.02 -12.40
C LEU A 350 12.79 16.10 -11.67
N SER A 351 12.80 16.16 -10.33
CA SER A 351 14.03 16.14 -9.53
C SER A 351 14.51 14.73 -9.15
N GLY A 352 13.79 13.66 -9.55
CA GLY A 352 14.09 12.28 -9.17
C GLY A 352 13.84 11.97 -7.69
N ALA A 353 13.10 12.82 -7.00
CA ALA A 353 12.74 12.65 -5.59
C ALA A 353 11.50 11.78 -5.38
N LEU A 354 10.65 11.65 -6.40
CA LEU A 354 9.52 10.72 -6.54
C LEU A 354 9.68 9.97 -7.86
#